data_AF-A0A7S0A8I4-F1
#
_entry.id   AF-A0A7S0A8I4-F1
#
_cell.length_a   1.000
_cell.length_b   1.000
_cell.length_c   1.000
_cell.angle_alpha   90.00
_cell.angle_beta   90.00
_cell.angle_gamma   90.00
#
_symmetry.space_group_name_H-M   'P 1'
#
loop_
_entity.id
_entity.type
_entity.pdbx_description
1 polymer ?
#
loop_
_entity_poly.entity_id
_entity_poly.type
_entity_poly.pdbx_seq_one_letter_code
_entity_poly.pdbx_strand_id
1 'polypeptide(L)'
;GVALQDVCFQGPGPFHAFVLGDWGGHGAPPTPVDDQKRPWVQAVDSFAQQRVAKQMARRAITSRPDYLINVGDNYYWQGVETSCLNPQAWTSQWATTFQEVYQGAGLDDKPWLGVLGNHDYG
;
A
#
# COMPACT_ATOMS: atom_id res chain seq x y z
N GLY A 1 -5.06 3.64 -20.16
CA GLY A 1 -3.98 3.61 -19.15
C GLY A 1 -2.74 4.23 -19.74
N VAL A 2 -1.88 4.81 -18.91
CA VAL A 2 -0.53 5.24 -19.33
C VAL A 2 0.39 4.06 -19.13
N ALA A 3 1.15 3.68 -20.16
CA ALA A 3 2.21 2.68 -20.00
C ALA A 3 3.35 3.30 -19.20
N LEU A 4 3.70 2.68 -18.07
CA LEU A 4 4.86 3.08 -17.29
C LEU A 4 6.13 2.49 -17.93
N GLN A 5 7.26 3.16 -17.70
CA GLN A 5 8.56 2.66 -18.14
C GLN A 5 8.91 1.37 -17.38
N ASP A 6 9.51 0.41 -18.09
CA ASP A 6 10.03 -0.81 -17.48
C ASP A 6 11.05 -0.49 -16.38
N VAL A 7 10.94 -1.19 -15.25
CA VAL A 7 11.88 -1.10 -14.14
C VAL A 7 12.80 -2.32 -14.18
N CYS A 8 14.10 -2.09 -14.34
CA CYS A 8 15.12 -3.13 -14.40
C CYS A 8 16.04 -3.04 -13.18
N PHE A 9 16.18 -4.13 -12.42
CA PHE A 9 17.14 -4.26 -11.33
C PHE A 9 18.33 -5.10 -11.80
N GLN A 10 19.53 -4.52 -11.79
CA GLN A 10 20.75 -5.12 -12.34
C GLN A 10 21.85 -5.21 -11.29
N GLY A 11 22.74 -6.19 -11.42
CA GLY A 11 23.86 -6.40 -10.51
C GLY A 11 23.99 -7.86 -10.05
N PRO A 12 25.02 -8.16 -9.22
CA PRO A 12 25.31 -9.53 -8.78
C PRO A 12 24.32 -10.07 -7.73
N GLY A 13 23.43 -9.23 -7.19
CA GLY A 13 22.51 -9.61 -6.10
C GLY A 13 23.21 -9.81 -4.74
N PRO A 14 22.50 -10.35 -3.73
CA PRO A 14 21.09 -10.76 -3.78
C PRO A 14 20.15 -9.55 -3.89
N PHE A 15 19.03 -9.74 -4.58
CA PHE A 15 17.94 -8.76 -4.61
C PHE A 15 16.91 -9.10 -3.54
N HIS A 16 16.33 -8.08 -2.92
CA HIS A 16 15.32 -8.24 -1.89
C HIS A 16 14.05 -7.48 -2.26
N ALA A 17 12.90 -8.15 -2.13
CA ALA A 17 11.60 -7.55 -2.32
C ALA A 17 10.78 -7.67 -1.04
N PHE A 18 9.97 -6.65 -0.77
CA PHE A 18 8.83 -6.81 0.12
C PHE A 18 7.58 -7.06 -0.71
N VAL A 19 6.69 -7.93 -0.23
CA VAL A 19 5.43 -8.26 -0.90
C VAL A 19 4.29 -7.94 0.04
N LEU A 20 3.30 -7.19 -0.44
CA LEU A 20 2.14 -6.74 0.32
C LEU A 20 0.89 -6.78 -0.56
N GLY A 21 -0.25 -7.20 0.00
CA GLY A 21 -1.57 -7.19 -0.63
C GLY A 21 -2.63 -6.85 0.39
N ASP A 22 -3.84 -6.54 -0.07
CA ASP A 22 -5.03 -6.36 0.76
C ASP A 22 -4.82 -5.31 1.87
N TRP A 23 -4.12 -4.23 1.54
CA TRP A 23 -3.59 -3.29 2.53
C TRP A 23 -4.36 -1.97 2.61
N GLY A 24 -5.27 -1.72 1.68
CA GLY A 24 -5.90 -0.42 1.43
C GLY A 24 -6.97 0.04 2.42
N GLY A 25 -6.62 0.32 3.68
CA GLY A 25 -7.58 0.82 4.67
C GLY A 25 -8.24 2.15 4.31
N HIS A 26 -9.35 2.48 4.99
CA HIS A 26 -10.15 3.68 4.74
C HIS A 26 -10.07 4.69 5.89
N GLY A 27 -10.05 5.99 5.56
CA GLY A 27 -10.01 7.11 6.50
C GLY A 27 -8.59 7.57 6.86
N ALA A 28 -8.49 8.49 7.82
CA ALA A 28 -7.23 9.05 8.30
C ALA A 28 -7.22 9.11 9.84
N PRO A 29 -6.49 8.23 10.55
CA PRO A 29 -5.67 7.13 10.02
C PRO A 29 -6.51 6.01 9.39
N PRO A 30 -5.98 5.29 8.38
CA PRO A 30 -6.76 4.27 7.68
C PRO A 30 -7.05 3.07 8.59
N THR A 31 -8.30 2.64 8.61
CA THR A 31 -8.75 1.47 9.35
C THR A 31 -9.09 0.34 8.38
N PRO A 32 -8.86 -0.92 8.77
CA PRO A 32 -9.26 -2.03 7.93
C PRO A 32 -10.78 -2.08 7.87
N VAL A 33 -11.24 -2.67 6.80
CA VAL A 33 -12.62 -3.07 6.62
C VAL A 33 -12.96 -4.22 7.58
N ASP A 34 -14.08 -4.10 8.30
CA ASP A 34 -14.58 -5.15 9.19
C ASP A 34 -15.74 -5.92 8.54
N ASP A 35 -15.55 -7.21 8.30
CA ASP A 35 -16.59 -8.13 7.81
C ASP A 35 -17.36 -8.82 8.95
N GLN A 36 -17.04 -8.49 10.20
CA GLN A 36 -17.66 -8.97 11.44
C GLN A 36 -17.62 -10.50 11.61
N LYS A 37 -16.73 -11.21 10.91
CA LYS A 37 -16.56 -12.67 11.07
C LYS A 37 -16.00 -13.07 12.43
N ARG A 38 -15.39 -12.12 13.16
CA ARG A 38 -14.93 -12.28 14.53
C ARG A 38 -15.12 -10.98 15.33
N PRO A 39 -15.10 -11.04 16.68
CA PRO A 39 -15.09 -9.83 17.48
C PRO A 39 -13.90 -8.91 17.14
N TRP A 40 -14.18 -7.61 17.07
CA TRP A 40 -13.19 -6.56 16.87
C TRP A 40 -12.27 -6.44 18.09
N VAL A 41 -10.97 -6.38 17.85
CA VAL A 41 -9.94 -6.15 18.85
C VAL A 41 -9.44 -4.72 18.68
N GLN A 42 -10.06 -3.78 19.40
CA GLN A 42 -9.85 -2.33 19.28
C GLN A 42 -8.39 -1.92 19.05
N ALA A 43 -7.47 -2.37 19.90
CA ALA A 43 -6.08 -1.94 19.84
C ALA A 43 -5.30 -2.53 18.64
N VAL A 44 -5.73 -3.69 18.13
CA VAL A 44 -5.05 -4.40 17.04
C VAL A 44 -5.65 -3.97 15.70
N ASP A 45 -6.96 -4.09 15.57
CA ASP A 45 -7.67 -3.94 14.30
C ASP A 45 -7.73 -2.48 13.86
N SER A 46 -7.96 -1.52 14.78
CA SER A 46 -7.97 -0.08 14.45
C SER A 46 -6.64 0.45 13.91
N PHE A 47 -5.55 -0.32 14.01
CA PHE A 47 -4.23 0.07 13.53
C PHE A 47 -3.54 -1.04 12.71
N ALA A 48 -4.30 -1.96 12.13
CA ALA A 48 -3.75 -3.14 11.47
C ALA A 48 -2.73 -2.76 10.38
N GLN A 49 -3.12 -1.85 9.47
CA GLN A 49 -2.26 -1.39 8.38
C GLN A 49 -0.99 -0.71 8.88
N GLN A 50 -1.11 0.22 9.84
CA GLN A 50 0.01 0.97 10.41
C GLN A 50 0.98 0.05 11.17
N ARG A 51 0.46 -1.00 11.82
CA ARG A 51 1.29 -2.00 12.51
C ARG A 51 2.14 -2.78 11.52
N VAL A 52 1.57 -3.19 10.38
CA VAL A 52 2.32 -3.85 9.29
C VAL A 52 3.36 -2.89 8.71
N ALA A 53 2.97 -1.67 8.35
CA ALA A 53 3.88 -0.65 7.82
C ALA A 53 5.06 -0.36 8.76
N LYS A 54 4.80 -0.29 10.08
CA LYS A 54 5.85 -0.14 11.10
C LYS A 54 6.83 -1.31 11.13
N GLN A 55 6.37 -2.55 10.93
CA GLN A 55 7.28 -3.69 10.83
C GLN A 55 8.05 -3.70 9.51
N MET A 56 7.42 -3.29 8.40
CA MET A 56 8.10 -3.10 7.13
C MET A 56 9.25 -2.10 7.26
N ALA A 57 9.00 -0.92 7.84
CA ALA A 57 10.02 0.10 8.05
C ALA A 57 11.19 -0.41 8.92
N ARG A 58 10.89 -1.13 10.01
CA ARG A 58 11.92 -1.76 10.86
C ARG A 58 12.74 -2.80 10.09
N ARG A 59 12.10 -3.63 9.29
CA ARG A 59 12.76 -4.68 8.51
C ARG A 59 13.63 -4.07 7.41
N ALA A 60 13.15 -3.00 6.77
CA ALA A 60 13.83 -2.33 5.65
C ALA A 60 15.24 -1.86 5.99
N ILE A 61 15.50 -1.45 7.23
CA ILE A 61 16.84 -1.06 7.71
C ILE A 61 17.87 -2.19 7.54
N THR A 62 17.44 -3.44 7.75
CA THR A 62 18.34 -4.61 7.74
C THR A 62 18.30 -5.35 6.41
N SER A 63 17.10 -5.61 5.88
CA SER A 63 16.95 -6.35 4.63
C SER A 63 17.18 -5.50 3.40
N ARG A 64 17.03 -4.16 3.49
CA ARG A 64 17.27 -3.22 2.38
C ARG A 64 16.57 -3.66 1.08
N PRO A 65 15.22 -3.62 1.02
CA PRO A 65 14.51 -4.00 -0.19
C PRO A 65 14.92 -3.10 -1.36
N ASP A 66 15.03 -3.69 -2.54
CA ASP A 66 15.26 -2.97 -3.80
C ASP A 66 13.96 -2.38 -4.34
N TYR A 67 12.84 -3.07 -4.09
CA TYR A 67 11.51 -2.69 -4.53
C TYR A 67 10.43 -3.36 -3.67
N LEU A 68 9.19 -2.89 -3.85
CA LEU A 68 8.01 -3.47 -3.24
C LEU A 68 7.09 -4.02 -4.34
N ILE A 69 6.56 -5.22 -4.10
CA ILE A 69 5.53 -5.84 -4.92
C ILE A 69 4.20 -5.64 -4.21
N ASN A 70 3.28 -5.00 -4.91
CA ASN A 70 1.92 -4.81 -4.49
C ASN A 70 1.00 -5.76 -5.29
N VAL A 71 0.34 -6.67 -4.59
CA VAL A 71 -0.46 -7.73 -5.22
C VAL A 71 -1.95 -7.42 -5.35
N GLY A 72 -2.37 -6.19 -5.05
CA GLY A 72 -3.74 -5.70 -5.30
C GLY A 72 -4.53 -5.38 -4.02
N ASP A 73 -5.75 -4.89 -4.23
CA ASP A 73 -6.67 -4.40 -3.20
C ASP A 73 -6.06 -3.25 -2.39
N ASN A 74 -5.72 -2.20 -3.15
CA ASN A 74 -4.94 -1.05 -2.71
C ASN A 74 -5.77 0.01 -2.02
N TYR A 75 -7.04 0.10 -2.39
CA TYR A 75 -7.99 1.06 -1.82
C TYR A 75 -9.36 0.40 -1.69
N TYR A 76 -9.69 -0.06 -0.48
CA TYR A 76 -11.02 -0.57 -0.21
C TYR A 76 -12.04 0.58 -0.08
N TRP A 77 -13.29 0.40 -0.50
CA TRP A 77 -13.87 -0.80 -1.13
C TRP A 77 -13.95 -0.74 -2.66
N GLN A 78 -13.84 0.47 -3.23
CA GLN A 78 -14.16 0.77 -4.64
C GLN A 78 -13.06 1.61 -5.28
N GLY A 79 -11.81 1.33 -4.93
CA GLY A 79 -10.65 2.01 -5.44
C GLY A 79 -10.52 3.44 -4.91
N VAL A 80 -9.86 4.26 -5.71
CA VAL A 80 -9.67 5.69 -5.41
C VAL A 80 -10.92 6.43 -5.83
N GLU A 81 -11.56 7.10 -4.87
CA GLU A 81 -12.71 7.96 -5.11
C GLU A 81 -12.34 9.01 -6.16
N THR A 82 -13.19 9.18 -7.15
CA THR A 82 -12.95 10.14 -8.20
C THR A 82 -14.28 10.63 -8.73
N SER A 83 -14.30 11.80 -9.38
CA SER A 83 -15.52 12.31 -10.00
C SER A 83 -15.43 12.12 -11.51
N CYS A 84 -16.53 11.75 -12.17
CA CYS A 84 -16.56 11.64 -13.64
C CYS A 84 -16.18 12.95 -14.34
N LEU A 85 -16.40 14.10 -13.68
CA LEU A 85 -16.07 15.43 -14.19
C LEU A 85 -14.60 15.80 -13.99
N ASN A 86 -13.90 15.12 -13.08
CA ASN A 86 -12.47 15.31 -12.85
C ASN A 86 -11.83 13.97 -12.42
N PRO A 87 -11.67 13.03 -13.37
CA PRO A 87 -11.12 11.71 -13.06
C PRO A 87 -9.66 11.75 -12.56
N GLN A 88 -8.96 12.87 -12.78
CA GLN A 88 -7.59 13.12 -12.33
C GLN A 88 -7.53 13.95 -11.03
N ALA A 89 -8.68 14.24 -10.41
CA ALA A 89 -8.69 14.95 -9.13
C ALA A 89 -7.84 14.19 -8.12
N TRP A 90 -6.85 14.89 -7.55
CA TRP A 90 -6.03 14.34 -6.49
C TRP A 90 -6.90 14.16 -5.25
N THR A 91 -6.97 12.93 -4.74
CA THR A 91 -7.73 12.63 -3.52
C THR A 91 -6.79 12.47 -2.34
N SER A 92 -7.29 12.76 -1.15
CA SER A 92 -6.53 12.55 0.09
C SER A 92 -6.23 11.07 0.34
N GLN A 93 -6.90 10.12 -0.34
CA GLN A 93 -6.65 8.69 -0.17
C GLN A 93 -5.20 8.31 -0.50
N TRP A 94 -4.60 8.92 -1.54
CA TRP A 94 -3.20 8.68 -1.88
C TRP A 94 -2.27 9.04 -0.72
N ALA A 95 -2.49 10.18 -0.08
CA ALA A 95 -1.69 10.59 1.07
C ALA A 95 -1.97 9.69 2.28
N THR A 96 -3.24 9.62 2.69
CA THR A 96 -3.67 9.06 3.98
C THR A 96 -3.63 7.53 4.04
N THR A 97 -3.87 6.83 2.94
CA THR A 97 -3.86 5.36 2.88
C THR A 97 -2.50 4.82 2.42
N PHE A 98 -1.72 5.57 1.63
CA PHE A 98 -0.47 5.09 1.06
C PHE A 98 0.76 5.86 1.53
N GLN A 99 0.93 7.12 1.11
CA GLN A 99 2.20 7.85 1.25
C GLN A 99 2.58 8.10 2.72
N GLU A 100 1.62 8.49 3.56
CA GLU A 100 1.87 8.77 4.97
C GLU A 100 2.02 7.49 5.81
N VAL A 101 1.50 6.36 5.30
CA VAL A 101 1.54 5.07 5.98
C VAL A 101 2.86 4.33 5.71
N TYR A 102 3.29 4.29 4.44
CA TYR A 102 4.46 3.52 4.00
C TYR A 102 5.64 4.42 3.66
N GLN A 103 6.15 5.08 4.69
CA GLN A 103 7.31 5.97 4.62
C GLN A 103 8.40 5.56 5.60
N GLY A 104 9.60 6.09 5.40
CA GLY A 104 10.75 5.96 6.28
C GLY A 104 11.94 5.27 5.64
N ALA A 105 13.07 5.32 6.36
CA ALA A 105 14.35 4.83 5.88
C ALA A 105 14.27 3.38 5.35
N GLY A 106 14.65 3.21 4.08
CA GLY A 106 14.63 1.93 3.37
C GLY A 106 13.32 1.59 2.66
N LEU A 107 12.26 2.39 2.86
CA LEU A 107 11.02 2.35 2.08
C LEU A 107 10.87 3.58 1.18
N ASP A 108 11.36 4.74 1.63
CA ASP A 108 11.39 5.95 0.82
C ASP A 108 12.17 5.73 -0.48
N ASP A 109 11.68 6.34 -1.56
CA ASP A 109 12.21 6.25 -2.93
C ASP A 109 12.27 4.84 -3.54
N LYS A 110 11.67 3.83 -2.88
CA LYS A 110 11.57 2.49 -3.44
C LYS A 110 10.43 2.39 -4.44
N PRO A 111 10.65 1.79 -5.62
CA PRO A 111 9.58 1.58 -6.59
C PRO A 111 8.58 0.56 -6.05
N TRP A 112 7.30 0.89 -6.19
CA TRP A 112 6.18 -0.01 -5.93
C TRP A 112 5.66 -0.55 -7.26
N LEU A 113 5.83 -1.85 -7.46
CA LEU A 113 5.38 -2.57 -8.65
C LEU A 113 4.05 -3.24 -8.31
N GLY A 114 2.96 -2.73 -8.87
CA GLY A 114 1.61 -3.09 -8.46
C GLY A 114 0.77 -3.70 -9.56
N VAL A 115 -0.15 -4.57 -9.16
CA VAL A 115 -1.35 -4.91 -9.92
C VAL A 115 -2.60 -4.38 -9.20
N LEU A 116 -3.73 -4.41 -9.91
CA LEU A 116 -5.03 -4.07 -9.34
C LEU A 116 -5.72 -5.35 -8.87
N GLY A 117 -6.33 -5.28 -7.69
CA GLY A 117 -7.24 -6.30 -7.16
C GLY A 117 -8.70 -5.97 -7.47
N ASN A 118 -9.62 -6.82 -7.05
CA ASN A 118 -11.05 -6.63 -7.34
C ASN A 118 -11.62 -5.36 -6.69
N HIS A 119 -11.14 -4.97 -5.51
CA HIS A 119 -11.62 -3.75 -4.86
C HIS A 119 -11.14 -2.47 -5.53
N ASP A 120 -10.08 -2.54 -6.33
CA ASP A 120 -9.58 -1.38 -7.06
C ASP A 120 -10.45 -1.05 -8.29
N TYR A 121 -11.24 -2.01 -8.78
CA TYR A 121 -12.13 -1.83 -9.94
C TYR A 121 -13.52 -1.32 -9.58
N GLY A 122 -13.97 -1.48 -8.32
CA GLY A 122 -15.32 -1.14 -7.88
C GLY A 122 -16.31 -2.30 -7.98
#